data_AF-A0A2G5I786-F1
#
_entry.id   AF-A0A2G5I786-F1
#
_cell.length_a   1.000
_cell.length_b   1.000
_cell.length_c   1.000
_cell.angle_alpha   90.00
_cell.angle_beta   90.00
_cell.angle_gamma   90.00
#
_symmetry.space_group_name_H-M   'P 1'
#
loop_
_entity.id
_entity.type
_entity.pdbx_description
1 polymer ?
#
loop_
_entity_poly.entity_id
_entity_poly.type
_entity_poly.pdbx_seq_one_letter_code
_entity_poly.pdbx_strand_id
1 'polypeptide(L)'
;MQFLPEELLALICEHCDHSSQKALRLVDKRWSAVSTPLVFEHFYMGVFEDGLDKLDNVSRSHSIATHVKSFTIYADIIPMMEKPEWLAAIDFRPRFSSWFASRARYQEQFDFSSPFRNTGAGGIDYMAAYDALPRHNLGEDELDRAWHDFLAYRREQREWRQDQQGMRLKEALTSLPNLVEANVSCTTPFSGGRTNEWPVFNRLQRTILVGPDDWRYSTDHFDPDYAVACGHAALALTEAVGYRPTFCGLKPVTKLLLRSSHLGAFEDLTRFQSEKSNLVDILGERRHTTARLPMTSARHQLRVDAFRSLVVLKLHIPHATLSTRCSGLGLQAETIDFLRAATSLKDLDLRYTDDELSPDDELPQLEDLFTQDLLWPNIERLSLATNVGAEVLLGFLARHSSTLRQLELRDMLITDVEVLLRELPTTVALRHVYAECLWDYSPDGEFLSVLSRGTSYSDPYERQMEAYLLGESVQMPSLEWDGARGSEVIFNDDENVGSI
;
A
#
# COMPACT_ATOMS: atom_id res chain seq x y z
N MET A 1 -9.14 -5.96 -45.22
CA MET A 1 -9.40 -5.54 -43.82
C MET A 1 -9.80 -4.05 -43.72
N GLN A 2 -10.41 -3.44 -44.74
CA GLN A 2 -10.58 -1.97 -44.77
C GLN A 2 -11.79 -1.40 -44.00
N PHE A 3 -12.65 -2.20 -43.35
CA PHE A 3 -13.88 -1.67 -42.75
C PHE A 3 -14.33 -2.39 -41.47
N LEU A 4 -13.47 -2.51 -40.46
CA LEU A 4 -14.01 -2.67 -39.10
C LEU A 4 -14.53 -1.30 -38.63
N PRO A 5 -15.77 -1.17 -38.14
CA PRO A 5 -16.27 0.03 -37.46
C PRO A 5 -15.39 0.39 -36.24
N GLU A 6 -15.38 1.67 -35.86
CA GLU A 6 -14.54 2.15 -34.75
C GLU A 6 -14.92 1.50 -33.41
N GLU A 7 -16.19 1.19 -33.24
CA GLU A 7 -16.73 0.49 -32.08
C GLU A 7 -16.16 -0.93 -31.94
N LEU A 8 -15.99 -1.64 -33.07
CA LEU A 8 -15.36 -2.97 -33.05
C LEU A 8 -13.85 -2.89 -32.78
N LEU A 9 -13.19 -1.84 -33.28
CA LEU A 9 -11.77 -1.61 -32.97
C LEU A 9 -11.56 -1.31 -31.48
N ALA A 10 -12.42 -0.47 -30.90
CA ALA A 10 -12.41 -0.17 -29.48
C ALA A 10 -12.63 -1.44 -28.64
N LEU A 11 -13.65 -2.25 -28.97
CA LEU A 11 -13.92 -3.52 -28.28
C LEU A 11 -12.73 -4.49 -28.38
N ILE A 12 -12.06 -4.58 -29.52
CA ILE A 12 -10.83 -5.39 -29.66
C ILE A 12 -9.74 -4.86 -28.72
N CYS A 13 -9.53 -3.54 -28.69
CA CYS A 13 -8.51 -2.93 -27.83
C CYS A 13 -8.82 -3.11 -26.33
N GLU A 14 -10.08 -3.08 -25.92
CA GLU A 14 -10.51 -3.33 -24.53
C GLU A 14 -10.14 -4.74 -24.04
N HIS A 15 -10.10 -5.72 -24.95
CA HIS A 15 -9.70 -7.10 -24.65
C HIS A 15 -8.21 -7.40 -24.91
N CYS A 16 -7.46 -6.43 -25.42
CA CYS A 16 -6.02 -6.56 -25.63
C CYS A 16 -5.24 -6.23 -24.36
N ASP A 17 -4.14 -6.94 -24.12
CA ASP A 17 -3.20 -6.55 -23.08
C ASP A 17 -2.50 -5.23 -23.41
N HIS A 18 -1.92 -4.60 -22.40
CA HIS A 18 -1.29 -3.28 -22.55
C HIS A 18 -0.15 -3.28 -23.58
N SER A 19 0.59 -4.39 -23.71
CA SER A 19 1.64 -4.55 -24.72
C SER A 19 1.08 -4.56 -26.14
N SER A 20 -0.02 -5.28 -26.39
CA SER A 20 -0.71 -5.29 -27.66
C SER A 20 -1.31 -3.93 -27.98
N GLN A 21 -1.91 -3.24 -27.01
CA GLN A 21 -2.45 -1.88 -27.22
C GLN A 21 -1.36 -0.89 -27.67
N LYS A 22 -0.15 -0.98 -27.09
CA LYS A 22 1.01 -0.18 -27.54
C LYS A 22 1.40 -0.47 -28.98
N ALA A 23 1.43 -1.75 -29.38
CA ALA A 23 1.74 -2.15 -30.74
C ALA A 23 0.65 -1.68 -31.73
N LEU A 24 -0.63 -1.84 -31.37
CA LEU A 24 -1.77 -1.40 -32.18
C LEU A 24 -1.72 0.10 -32.47
N ARG A 25 -1.26 0.91 -31.51
CA ARG A 25 -1.10 2.36 -31.70
C ARG A 25 -0.19 2.74 -32.88
N LEU A 26 0.72 1.85 -33.25
CA LEU A 26 1.70 2.04 -34.33
C LEU A 26 1.22 1.51 -35.68
N VAL A 27 0.07 0.82 -35.74
CA VAL A 27 -0.45 0.19 -36.97
C VAL A 27 -0.98 1.24 -37.95
N ASP A 28 -1.98 2.02 -37.54
CA ASP A 28 -2.52 3.15 -38.31
C ASP A 28 -3.22 4.17 -37.41
N LYS A 29 -3.76 5.25 -38.02
CA LYS A 29 -4.44 6.34 -37.29
C LYS A 29 -5.70 5.91 -36.54
N ARG A 30 -6.45 4.92 -37.05
CA ARG A 30 -7.70 4.46 -36.44
C ARG A 30 -7.40 3.62 -35.20
N TRP A 31 -6.47 2.68 -35.32
CA TRP A 31 -5.97 1.91 -34.18
C TRP A 31 -5.33 2.82 -33.14
N SER A 32 -4.56 3.82 -33.58
CA SER A 32 -3.99 4.84 -32.71
C SER A 32 -5.05 5.62 -31.93
N ALA A 33 -6.14 6.03 -32.61
CA ALA A 33 -7.23 6.76 -31.97
C ALA A 33 -7.96 5.94 -30.89
N VAL A 34 -8.16 4.62 -31.10
CA VAL A 34 -8.84 3.76 -30.12
C VAL A 34 -7.92 3.24 -29.02
N SER A 35 -6.64 2.99 -29.30
CA SER A 35 -5.71 2.40 -28.32
C SER A 35 -5.00 3.45 -27.45
N THR A 36 -4.78 4.67 -27.96
CA THR A 36 -4.13 5.75 -27.20
C THR A 36 -4.81 6.04 -25.86
N PRO A 37 -6.15 6.15 -25.78
CA PRO A 37 -6.83 6.35 -24.50
C PRO A 37 -6.52 5.26 -23.48
N LEU A 38 -6.48 4.00 -23.91
CA LEU A 38 -6.25 2.84 -23.03
C LEU A 38 -4.79 2.77 -22.56
N VAL A 39 -3.84 3.05 -23.46
CA VAL A 39 -2.39 3.03 -23.14
C VAL A 39 -2.01 4.11 -22.14
N PHE A 40 -2.68 5.27 -22.18
CA PHE A 40 -2.37 6.41 -21.33
C PHE A 40 -3.41 6.65 -20.23
N GLU A 41 -4.35 5.73 -20.03
CA GLU A 41 -5.37 5.86 -18.98
C GLU A 41 -4.74 5.91 -17.59
N HIS A 42 -3.68 5.13 -17.38
CA HIS A 42 -2.92 5.06 -16.13
C HIS A 42 -1.45 5.35 -16.37
N PHE A 43 -0.92 6.36 -15.68
CA PHE A 43 0.50 6.64 -15.64
C PHE A 43 1.16 6.06 -14.39
N TYR A 44 2.28 5.35 -14.57
CA TYR A 44 3.06 4.76 -13.49
C TYR A 44 4.48 5.34 -13.47
N MET A 45 4.98 5.67 -12.29
CA MET A 45 6.38 6.00 -12.09
C MET A 45 6.91 5.44 -10.77
N GLY A 46 8.23 5.24 -10.72
CA GLY A 46 8.93 5.08 -9.46
C GLY A 46 9.52 6.41 -9.01
N VAL A 47 10.23 6.39 -7.89
CA VAL A 47 10.93 7.54 -7.33
C VAL A 47 12.24 7.81 -8.11
N PHE A 48 12.12 8.07 -9.41
CA PHE A 48 13.22 8.27 -10.36
C PHE A 48 12.94 9.49 -11.26
N GLU A 49 13.97 10.22 -11.65
CA GLU A 49 13.96 11.34 -12.59
C GLU A 49 13.42 10.94 -13.97
N ASP A 50 13.81 9.78 -14.51
CA ASP A 50 13.26 9.28 -15.78
C ASP A 50 11.73 9.16 -15.75
N GLY A 51 11.15 8.83 -14.59
CA GLY A 51 9.71 8.81 -14.38
C GLY A 51 9.07 10.20 -14.49
N LEU A 52 9.71 11.22 -13.90
CA LEU A 52 9.26 12.61 -13.96
C LEU A 52 9.42 13.20 -15.35
N ASP A 53 10.53 12.93 -16.03
CA ASP A 53 10.75 13.37 -17.41
C ASP A 53 9.67 12.81 -18.35
N LYS A 54 9.30 11.54 -18.17
CA LYS A 54 8.19 10.93 -18.90
C LYS A 54 6.85 11.57 -18.57
N LEU A 55 6.61 11.88 -17.30
CA LEU A 55 5.39 12.55 -16.86
C LEU A 55 5.29 13.96 -17.45
N ASP A 56 6.39 14.72 -17.47
CA ASP A 56 6.48 16.05 -18.06
C ASP A 56 6.20 16.02 -19.57
N ASN A 57 6.72 15.02 -20.27
CA ASN A 57 6.46 14.85 -21.69
C ASN A 57 4.99 14.51 -21.98
N VAL A 58 4.39 13.64 -21.14
CA VAL A 58 2.96 13.30 -21.23
C VAL A 58 2.09 14.52 -20.93
N SER A 59 2.41 15.26 -19.88
CA SER A 59 1.61 16.38 -19.38
C SER A 59 1.62 17.58 -20.33
N ARG A 60 2.72 17.81 -21.05
CA ARG A 60 2.83 18.85 -22.10
C ARG A 60 2.13 18.48 -23.41
N SER A 61 1.87 17.20 -23.64
CA SER A 61 1.20 16.73 -24.84
C SER A 61 -0.31 16.75 -24.63
N HIS A 62 -0.98 17.81 -25.10
CA HIS A 62 -2.43 17.99 -24.90
C HIS A 62 -3.26 16.78 -25.35
N SER A 63 -2.90 16.15 -26.46
CA SER A 63 -3.60 14.96 -26.98
C SER A 63 -3.43 13.71 -26.13
N ILE A 64 -2.41 13.66 -25.26
CA ILE A 64 -2.13 12.51 -24.39
C ILE A 64 -2.59 12.79 -22.96
N ALA A 65 -2.31 13.99 -22.45
CA ALA A 65 -2.65 14.43 -21.09
C ALA A 65 -4.14 14.26 -20.76
N THR A 66 -5.02 14.46 -21.75
CA THR A 66 -6.47 14.27 -21.59
C THR A 66 -6.88 12.81 -21.34
N HIS A 67 -6.03 11.85 -21.66
CA HIS A 67 -6.34 10.44 -21.46
C HIS A 67 -5.95 9.93 -20.08
N VAL A 68 -5.05 10.61 -19.37
CA VAL A 68 -4.62 10.19 -18.02
C VAL A 68 -5.74 10.41 -17.00
N LYS A 69 -6.23 9.31 -16.43
CA LYS A 69 -7.26 9.29 -15.38
C LYS A 69 -6.75 8.81 -14.04
N SER A 70 -5.74 7.93 -14.04
CA SER A 70 -5.09 7.41 -12.83
C SER A 70 -3.59 7.63 -12.87
N PHE A 71 -3.00 7.86 -11.69
CA PHE A 71 -1.58 8.09 -11.50
C PHE A 71 -1.09 7.30 -10.28
N THR A 72 -0.01 6.54 -10.43
CA THR A 72 0.60 5.78 -9.31
C THR A 72 2.10 6.02 -9.22
N ILE A 73 2.56 6.37 -8.02
CA ILE A 73 3.97 6.33 -7.62
C ILE A 73 4.22 5.02 -6.90
N TYR A 74 5.16 4.22 -7.41
CA TYR A 74 5.73 3.08 -6.69
C TYR A 74 6.91 3.56 -5.86
N ALA A 75 6.73 3.54 -4.54
CA ALA A 75 7.64 4.17 -3.59
C ALA A 75 8.70 3.23 -3.00
N ASP A 76 8.70 1.93 -3.36
CA ASP A 76 9.77 1.03 -2.90
C ASP A 76 11.14 1.52 -3.38
N ILE A 77 12.10 1.48 -2.46
CA ILE A 77 13.49 1.83 -2.74
C ILE A 77 14.34 0.61 -3.05
N ILE A 78 15.40 0.86 -3.81
CA ILE A 78 16.51 -0.06 -3.99
C ILE A 78 17.31 -0.07 -2.69
N PRO A 79 17.44 -1.22 -2.01
CA PRO A 79 18.06 -1.29 -0.71
C PRO A 79 19.58 -1.10 -0.79
N MET A 80 20.18 -0.78 0.35
CA MET A 80 21.61 -0.93 0.56
C MET A 80 22.00 -2.40 0.55
N MET A 81 22.68 -2.81 -0.52
CA MET A 81 23.34 -4.11 -0.64
C MET A 81 24.78 -3.90 -1.06
N GLU A 82 25.65 -4.81 -0.61
CA GLU A 82 26.97 -5.01 -1.17
C GLU A 82 26.89 -5.90 -2.43
N LYS A 83 27.92 -5.84 -3.29
CA LYS A 83 27.93 -6.60 -4.56
C LYS A 83 27.67 -8.11 -4.36
N PRO A 84 28.26 -8.79 -3.36
CA PRO A 84 28.00 -10.22 -3.13
C PRO A 84 26.54 -10.52 -2.75
N GLU A 85 25.91 -9.67 -1.94
CA GLU A 85 24.51 -9.80 -1.52
C GLU A 85 23.58 -9.60 -2.72
N TRP A 86 23.84 -8.55 -3.53
CA TRP A 86 23.11 -8.31 -4.76
C TRP A 86 23.24 -9.48 -5.75
N LEU A 87 24.44 -10.03 -5.96
CA LEU A 87 24.65 -11.22 -6.79
C LEU A 87 23.85 -12.42 -6.25
N ALA A 88 23.83 -12.59 -4.92
CA ALA A 88 23.07 -13.64 -4.24
C ALA A 88 21.55 -13.39 -4.25
N ALA A 89 21.07 -12.21 -4.62
CA ALA A 89 19.65 -11.91 -4.80
C ALA A 89 19.16 -12.21 -6.22
N ILE A 90 20.03 -12.18 -7.23
CA ILE A 90 19.66 -12.44 -8.64
C ILE A 90 19.13 -13.88 -8.78
N ASP A 91 17.86 -14.01 -9.17
CA ASP A 91 17.24 -15.30 -9.46
C ASP A 91 16.26 -15.22 -10.63
N PHE A 92 16.68 -15.78 -11.77
CA PHE A 92 15.86 -15.92 -12.97
C PHE A 92 15.32 -17.34 -13.16
N ARG A 93 15.41 -18.20 -12.13
CA ARG A 93 14.76 -19.51 -12.17
C ARG A 93 13.23 -19.32 -12.29
N PRO A 94 12.53 -20.21 -13.02
CA PRO A 94 11.07 -20.22 -13.01
C PRO A 94 10.55 -20.44 -11.59
N ARG A 95 9.36 -19.94 -11.26
CA ARG A 95 8.74 -20.16 -9.94
C ARG A 95 8.79 -21.64 -9.55
N PHE A 96 9.17 -21.96 -8.32
CA PHE A 96 9.16 -23.35 -7.84
C PHE A 96 7.82 -24.04 -8.14
N SER A 97 6.69 -23.39 -7.86
CA SER A 97 5.36 -23.95 -8.16
C SER A 97 5.12 -24.21 -9.65
N SER A 98 5.59 -23.35 -10.53
CA SER A 98 5.45 -23.52 -11.99
C SER A 98 6.39 -24.59 -12.53
N TRP A 99 7.63 -24.59 -12.07
CA TRP A 99 8.63 -25.61 -12.37
C TRP A 99 8.16 -26.99 -11.88
N PHE A 100 7.71 -27.06 -10.63
CA PHE A 100 7.19 -28.27 -9.99
C PHE A 100 5.95 -28.77 -10.73
N ALA A 101 4.95 -27.90 -11.00
CA ALA A 101 3.75 -28.28 -11.73
C ALA A 101 4.07 -28.81 -13.14
N SER A 102 5.05 -28.23 -13.83
CA SER A 102 5.48 -28.74 -15.14
C SER A 102 6.04 -30.16 -15.04
N ARG A 103 6.84 -30.46 -14.00
CA ARG A 103 7.46 -31.78 -13.79
C ARG A 103 6.49 -32.81 -13.23
N ALA A 104 5.59 -32.42 -12.33
CA ALA A 104 4.53 -33.28 -11.82
C ALA A 104 3.63 -33.79 -12.97
N ARG A 105 3.27 -32.91 -13.92
CA ARG A 105 2.52 -33.28 -15.13
C ARG A 105 3.31 -34.22 -16.06
N TYR A 106 4.62 -34.04 -16.19
CA TYR A 106 5.47 -34.96 -16.96
C TYR A 106 5.53 -36.35 -16.32
N GLN A 107 5.54 -36.45 -14.99
CA GLN A 107 5.47 -37.76 -14.32
C GLN A 107 4.12 -38.45 -14.50
N GLU A 108 3.00 -37.73 -14.42
CA GLU A 108 1.68 -38.29 -14.67
C GLU A 108 1.51 -38.83 -16.11
N GLN A 109 2.20 -38.25 -17.10
CA GLN A 109 2.16 -38.73 -18.49
C GLN A 109 3.00 -39.99 -18.76
N PHE A 110 3.97 -40.32 -17.89
CA PHE A 110 4.85 -41.48 -18.06
C PHE A 110 4.52 -42.66 -17.14
N ASP A 111 3.46 -42.58 -16.34
CA ASP A 111 3.18 -43.53 -15.26
C ASP A 111 1.85 -44.28 -15.44
N PHE A 112 1.71 -45.02 -16.55
CA PHE A 112 0.62 -46.00 -16.73
C PHE A 112 1.04 -47.47 -16.54
N SER A 113 2.30 -47.76 -16.14
CA SER A 113 2.73 -49.17 -16.03
C SER A 113 3.93 -49.49 -15.12
N SER A 114 4.36 -48.63 -14.19
CA SER A 114 5.44 -49.00 -13.26
C SER A 114 4.91 -49.32 -11.85
N PRO A 115 5.10 -50.55 -11.32
CA PRO A 115 4.65 -50.92 -9.97
C PRO A 115 5.50 -50.34 -8.83
N PHE A 116 6.46 -49.45 -9.12
CA PHE A 116 7.39 -48.89 -8.13
C PHE A 116 6.88 -47.56 -7.56
N ARG A 117 5.69 -47.57 -6.95
CA ARG A 117 5.28 -46.50 -6.04
C ARG A 117 5.09 -47.06 -4.64
N ASN A 118 5.65 -46.32 -3.69
CA ASN A 118 5.56 -46.49 -2.23
C ASN A 118 6.63 -47.37 -1.56
N THR A 119 7.90 -46.95 -1.59
CA THR A 119 8.81 -47.13 -0.45
C THR A 119 9.83 -45.98 -0.33
N GLY A 120 9.50 -44.99 0.51
CA GLY A 120 10.32 -44.17 1.42
C GLY A 120 11.85 -43.97 1.35
N ALA A 121 12.59 -44.18 0.26
CA ALA A 121 14.06 -43.97 0.30
C ALA A 121 14.73 -43.45 -1.00
N GLY A 122 13.97 -43.14 -2.06
CA GLY A 122 14.54 -42.68 -3.34
C GLY A 122 13.69 -41.64 -4.06
N GLY A 123 12.83 -40.91 -3.33
CA GLY A 123 12.05 -39.82 -3.90
C GLY A 123 12.98 -38.74 -4.43
N ILE A 124 12.70 -38.21 -5.62
CA ILE A 124 13.39 -37.03 -6.14
C ILE A 124 13.15 -35.91 -5.14
N ASP A 125 14.22 -35.45 -4.49
CA ASP A 125 14.18 -34.20 -3.74
C ASP A 125 14.03 -33.06 -4.74
N TYR A 126 12.78 -32.65 -4.94
CA TYR A 126 12.42 -31.57 -5.84
C TYR A 126 13.02 -30.24 -5.43
N MET A 127 13.27 -30.03 -4.13
CA MET A 127 13.89 -28.81 -3.65
C MET A 127 15.37 -28.80 -4.04
N ALA A 128 16.11 -29.87 -3.72
CA ALA A 128 17.51 -29.99 -4.13
C ALA A 128 17.68 -29.93 -5.66
N ALA A 129 16.77 -30.55 -6.42
CA ALA A 129 16.79 -30.49 -7.88
C ALA A 129 16.47 -29.10 -8.44
N TYR A 130 15.67 -28.29 -7.75
CA TYR A 130 15.39 -26.90 -8.08
C TYR A 130 16.56 -25.98 -7.71
N ASP A 131 17.19 -26.23 -6.56
CA ASP A 131 18.35 -25.50 -6.07
C ASP A 131 19.61 -25.77 -6.88
N ALA A 132 19.70 -26.93 -7.52
CA ALA A 132 20.74 -27.23 -8.49
C ALA A 132 20.59 -26.47 -9.83
N LEU A 133 19.46 -25.80 -10.09
CA LEU A 133 19.31 -25.00 -11.31
C LEU A 133 20.19 -23.75 -11.22
N PRO A 134 20.84 -23.33 -12.31
CA PRO A 134 21.55 -22.06 -12.33
C PRO A 134 20.56 -20.92 -12.08
N ARG A 135 20.90 -20.05 -11.12
CA ARG A 135 20.09 -18.86 -10.79
C ARG A 135 20.02 -17.87 -11.95
N HIS A 136 21.11 -17.74 -12.71
CA HIS A 136 21.20 -16.98 -13.94
C HIS A 136 22.30 -17.54 -14.85
N ASN A 137 22.31 -17.15 -16.13
CA ASN A 137 23.35 -17.51 -17.10
C ASN A 137 24.12 -16.27 -17.62
N LEU A 138 24.07 -15.15 -16.88
CA LEU A 138 24.70 -13.88 -17.25
C LEU A 138 26.23 -13.96 -17.18
N GLY A 139 26.89 -13.26 -18.10
CA GLY A 139 28.35 -13.08 -18.08
C GLY A 139 28.82 -12.01 -17.10
N GLU A 140 30.11 -12.02 -16.76
CA GLU A 140 30.71 -11.05 -15.82
C GLU A 140 30.51 -9.60 -16.27
N ASP A 141 30.69 -9.30 -17.56
CA ASP A 141 30.47 -7.96 -18.12
C ASP A 141 29.01 -7.49 -17.98
N GLU A 142 28.03 -8.39 -18.07
CA GLU A 142 26.61 -8.07 -17.91
C GLU A 142 26.29 -7.77 -16.44
N LEU A 143 26.84 -8.59 -15.52
CA LEU A 143 26.70 -8.39 -14.09
C LEU A 143 27.37 -7.08 -13.66
N ASP A 144 28.54 -6.75 -14.19
CA ASP A 144 29.21 -5.50 -13.88
C ASP A 144 28.41 -4.29 -14.34
N ARG A 145 27.87 -4.30 -15.57
CA ARG A 145 27.00 -3.22 -16.04
C ARG A 145 25.76 -3.06 -15.17
N ALA A 146 25.06 -4.15 -14.90
CA ALA A 146 23.87 -4.14 -14.07
C ALA A 146 24.14 -3.65 -12.63
N TRP A 147 25.31 -3.98 -12.07
CA TRP A 147 25.74 -3.48 -10.77
C TRP A 147 25.99 -1.97 -10.78
N HIS A 148 26.62 -1.44 -11.83
CA HIS A 148 26.80 0.01 -11.97
C HIS A 148 25.45 0.72 -12.10
N ASP A 149 24.51 0.16 -12.87
CA ASP A 149 23.16 0.70 -13.00
C ASP A 149 22.40 0.63 -11.66
N PHE A 150 22.50 -0.47 -10.92
CA PHE A 150 21.95 -0.62 -9.57
C PHE A 150 22.41 0.52 -8.64
N LEU A 151 23.72 0.77 -8.59
CA LEU A 151 24.30 1.84 -7.77
C LEU A 151 23.85 3.24 -8.23
N ALA A 152 23.69 3.44 -9.54
CA ALA A 152 23.22 4.71 -10.10
C ALA A 152 21.76 5.00 -9.71
N TYR A 153 20.85 4.05 -9.92
CA TYR A 153 19.43 4.20 -9.56
C TYR A 153 19.23 4.34 -8.05
N ARG A 154 20.02 3.61 -7.24
CA ARG A 154 19.99 3.76 -5.79
C ARG A 154 20.36 5.19 -5.36
N ARG A 155 21.41 5.75 -5.95
CA ARG A 155 21.83 7.14 -5.68
C ARG A 155 20.72 8.13 -6.05
N GLU A 156 20.12 7.95 -7.23
CA GLU A 156 19.02 8.78 -7.71
C GLU A 156 17.82 8.76 -6.76
N GLN A 157 17.38 7.58 -6.31
CA GLN A 157 16.31 7.46 -5.31
C GLN A 157 16.65 8.14 -3.99
N ARG A 158 17.90 7.99 -3.52
CA ARG A 158 18.36 8.62 -2.28
C ARG A 158 18.39 10.14 -2.37
N GLU A 159 18.61 10.70 -3.56
CA GLU A 159 18.61 12.14 -3.84
C GLU A 159 17.21 12.68 -4.14
N TRP A 160 16.22 11.82 -4.37
CA TRP A 160 14.85 12.25 -4.63
C TRP A 160 14.23 12.90 -3.40
N ARG A 161 13.70 14.10 -3.58
CA ARG A 161 13.16 14.93 -2.51
C ARG A 161 11.86 15.58 -2.92
N GLN A 162 11.00 15.70 -1.93
CA GLN A 162 9.70 16.33 -2.06
C GLN A 162 9.80 17.80 -2.51
N ASP A 163 10.80 18.55 -2.03
CA ASP A 163 10.94 19.99 -2.31
C ASP A 163 11.47 20.30 -3.72
N GLN A 164 12.26 19.39 -4.29
CA GLN A 164 12.81 19.54 -5.65
C GLN A 164 11.92 18.83 -6.69
N GLN A 165 11.77 17.52 -6.56
CA GLN A 165 11.01 16.70 -7.51
C GLN A 165 9.50 16.86 -7.33
N GLY A 166 9.03 17.11 -6.11
CA GLY A 166 7.60 17.34 -5.86
C GLY A 166 7.07 18.62 -6.53
N MET A 167 7.91 19.62 -6.76
CA MET A 167 7.53 20.81 -7.54
C MET A 167 7.24 20.46 -9.00
N ARG A 168 8.10 19.66 -9.64
CA ARG A 168 7.90 19.16 -11.01
C ARG A 168 6.64 18.30 -11.09
N LEU A 169 6.49 17.38 -10.13
CA LEU A 169 5.33 16.51 -10.02
C LEU A 169 4.03 17.33 -9.93
N LYS A 170 4.02 18.38 -9.11
CA LYS A 170 2.89 19.30 -8.96
C LYS A 170 2.53 19.99 -10.27
N GLU A 171 3.49 20.56 -10.98
CA GLU A 171 3.26 21.20 -12.29
C GLU A 171 2.71 20.21 -13.31
N ALA A 172 3.32 19.03 -13.40
CA ALA A 172 2.91 18.01 -14.35
C ALA A 172 1.49 17.50 -14.05
N LEU A 173 1.17 17.23 -12.78
CA LEU A 173 -0.16 16.82 -12.37
C LEU A 173 -1.20 17.88 -12.72
N THR A 174 -0.96 19.18 -12.47
CA THR A 174 -1.94 20.23 -12.83
C THR A 174 -2.26 20.30 -14.33
N SER A 175 -1.39 19.76 -15.17
CA SER A 175 -1.58 19.69 -16.63
C SER A 175 -2.37 18.45 -17.08
N LEU A 176 -2.81 17.58 -16.16
CA LEU A 176 -3.65 16.41 -16.44
C LEU A 176 -5.12 16.70 -16.13
N PRO A 177 -5.97 17.09 -17.11
CA PRO A 177 -7.32 17.60 -16.85
C PRO A 177 -8.29 16.54 -16.37
N ASN A 178 -8.08 15.26 -16.74
CA ASN A 178 -9.00 14.16 -16.43
C ASN A 178 -8.54 13.24 -15.30
N LEU A 179 -7.46 13.60 -14.59
CA LEU A 179 -6.98 12.84 -13.45
C LEU A 179 -8.01 12.86 -12.31
N VAL A 180 -8.46 11.68 -11.92
CA VAL A 180 -9.47 11.47 -10.86
C VAL A 180 -8.98 10.53 -9.76
N GLU A 181 -7.91 9.78 -10.01
CA GLU A 181 -7.31 8.83 -9.08
C GLU A 181 -5.80 9.05 -8.96
N ALA A 182 -5.30 9.07 -7.73
CA ALA A 182 -3.90 9.27 -7.42
C ALA A 182 -3.47 8.31 -6.32
N ASN A 183 -2.33 7.64 -6.51
CA ASN A 183 -1.89 6.58 -5.61
C ASN A 183 -0.38 6.72 -5.29
N VAL A 184 -0.02 6.54 -4.03
CA VAL A 184 1.32 6.09 -3.63
C VAL A 184 1.18 4.65 -3.16
N SER A 185 1.94 3.76 -3.78
CA SER A 185 1.94 2.34 -3.46
C SER A 185 3.36 1.91 -3.15
N CYS A 186 3.49 1.10 -2.13
CA CYS A 186 4.70 0.34 -1.88
C CYS A 186 4.32 -1.12 -1.69
N THR A 187 5.28 -2.01 -1.88
CA THR A 187 5.12 -3.43 -1.63
C THR A 187 4.66 -3.60 -0.19
N THR A 188 3.93 -4.66 0.12
CA THR A 188 3.79 -5.12 1.50
C THR A 188 3.84 -6.63 1.57
N PRO A 189 4.18 -7.17 2.74
CA PRO A 189 3.91 -8.56 3.03
C PRO A 189 2.48 -8.94 2.63
N PHE A 190 2.35 -10.14 2.06
CA PHE A 190 1.06 -10.82 1.82
C PHE A 190 0.04 -10.10 0.93
N SER A 191 0.43 -9.06 0.15
CA SER A 191 -0.48 -8.34 -0.76
C SER A 191 -0.97 -9.14 -1.99
N GLY A 192 -0.79 -10.47 -1.99
CA GLY A 192 -1.36 -11.39 -2.98
C GLY A 192 -0.78 -11.28 -4.40
N GLY A 193 0.15 -10.35 -4.65
CA GLY A 193 0.75 -10.10 -5.97
C GLY A 193 2.26 -9.97 -5.90
N ARG A 194 2.92 -10.25 -7.04
CA ARG A 194 4.37 -10.08 -7.22
C ARG A 194 4.67 -8.65 -7.64
N THR A 195 5.48 -7.97 -6.87
CA THR A 195 5.79 -6.56 -7.09
C THR A 195 6.82 -6.34 -8.19
N ASN A 196 7.61 -7.38 -8.51
CA ASN A 196 8.46 -7.39 -9.69
C ASN A 196 7.66 -7.34 -11.00
N GLU A 197 6.37 -7.68 -10.96
CA GLU A 197 5.47 -7.59 -12.13
C GLU A 197 4.87 -6.19 -12.31
N TRP A 198 5.06 -5.28 -11.35
CA TRP A 198 4.61 -3.90 -11.48
C TRP A 198 5.32 -3.19 -12.64
N PRO A 199 4.65 -2.30 -13.39
CA PRO A 199 5.20 -1.72 -14.62
C PRO A 199 6.59 -1.07 -14.48
N VAL A 200 6.86 -0.47 -13.32
CA VAL A 200 8.14 0.18 -13.02
C VAL A 200 9.21 -0.84 -12.71
N PHE A 201 8.96 -1.75 -11.77
CA PHE A 201 9.93 -2.76 -11.37
C PHE A 201 10.18 -3.81 -12.45
N ASN A 202 9.18 -4.20 -13.24
CA ASN A 202 9.37 -5.09 -14.39
C ASN A 202 10.35 -4.51 -15.42
N ARG A 203 10.31 -3.20 -15.63
CA ARG A 203 11.25 -2.50 -16.51
C ARG A 203 12.62 -2.41 -15.85
N LEU A 204 12.67 -2.00 -14.59
CA LEU A 204 13.91 -1.77 -13.84
C LEU A 204 14.70 -3.06 -13.64
N GLN A 205 14.03 -4.18 -13.35
CA GLN A 205 14.64 -5.50 -13.15
C GLN A 205 15.43 -5.96 -14.37
N ARG A 206 15.06 -5.54 -15.59
CA ARG A 206 15.85 -5.87 -16.81
C ARG A 206 17.20 -5.16 -16.85
N THR A 207 17.35 -4.09 -16.07
CA THR A 207 18.55 -3.27 -16.01
C THR A 207 19.37 -3.62 -14.76
N ILE A 208 18.74 -3.68 -13.59
CA ILE A 208 19.44 -3.90 -12.30
C ILE A 208 19.38 -5.35 -11.80
N LEU A 209 18.68 -6.24 -12.53
CA LEU A 209 18.55 -7.69 -12.32
C LEU A 209 17.80 -8.16 -11.07
N VAL A 210 17.45 -7.25 -10.16
CA VAL A 210 16.68 -7.50 -8.94
C VAL A 210 15.47 -6.56 -8.86
N GLY A 211 14.44 -6.94 -8.11
CA GLY A 211 13.26 -6.14 -7.80
C GLY A 211 12.76 -6.37 -6.37
N PRO A 212 11.68 -5.69 -5.93
CA PRO A 212 11.26 -5.72 -4.54
C PRO A 212 10.90 -7.11 -3.99
N ASP A 213 10.47 -8.04 -4.83
CA ASP A 213 10.23 -9.42 -4.38
C ASP A 213 11.53 -10.16 -3.99
N ASP A 214 12.69 -9.73 -4.52
CA ASP A 214 13.98 -10.39 -4.32
C ASP A 214 14.67 -9.97 -3.02
N TRP A 215 14.35 -8.78 -2.50
CA TRP A 215 15.03 -8.22 -1.32
C TRP A 215 14.14 -8.01 -0.10
N ARG A 216 12.84 -7.76 -0.28
CA ARG A 216 11.97 -7.36 0.83
C ARG A 216 11.73 -8.45 1.87
N TYR A 217 11.83 -9.72 1.46
CA TYR A 217 11.60 -10.87 2.32
C TYR A 217 12.89 -11.49 2.84
N SER A 218 14.04 -10.87 2.57
CA SER A 218 15.29 -11.22 3.24
C SER A 218 15.31 -10.53 4.60
N THR A 219 15.33 -11.34 5.66
CA THR A 219 15.30 -10.90 7.07
C THR A 219 16.43 -9.96 7.46
N ASP A 220 17.49 -9.91 6.65
CA ASP A 220 18.72 -9.18 6.95
C ASP A 220 18.72 -7.73 6.42
N HIS A 221 17.67 -7.32 5.70
CA HIS A 221 17.65 -6.06 4.95
C HIS A 221 16.63 -5.06 5.50
N PHE A 222 16.98 -4.35 6.57
CA PHE A 222 16.31 -3.12 6.97
C PHE A 222 17.05 -1.91 6.40
N ASP A 223 16.48 -1.26 5.39
CA ASP A 223 17.04 -0.01 4.87
C ASP A 223 16.45 1.19 5.62
N PRO A 224 17.26 1.96 6.37
CA PRO A 224 16.78 3.10 7.15
C PRO A 224 16.20 4.22 6.27
N ASP A 225 16.58 4.30 4.98
CA ASP A 225 16.10 5.31 4.05
C ASP A 225 14.72 4.95 3.44
N TYR A 226 14.23 3.71 3.63
CA TYR A 226 12.98 3.23 3.03
C TYR A 226 11.76 4.04 3.49
N ALA A 227 11.69 4.25 4.80
CA ALA A 227 10.76 5.14 5.47
C ALA A 227 10.76 6.54 4.85
N VAL A 228 11.96 7.09 4.64
CA VAL A 228 12.16 8.47 4.23
C VAL A 228 11.66 8.70 2.79
N ALA A 229 12.03 7.83 1.87
CA ALA A 229 11.64 7.94 0.46
C ALA A 229 10.13 7.78 0.24
N CYS A 230 9.49 6.81 0.92
CA CYS A 230 8.04 6.63 0.85
C CYS A 230 7.30 7.86 1.36
N GLY A 231 7.76 8.45 2.47
CA GLY A 231 7.22 9.68 3.01
C GLY A 231 7.35 10.86 2.05
N HIS A 232 8.50 11.04 1.40
CA HIS A 232 8.69 12.09 0.39
C HIS A 232 7.72 11.95 -0.79
N ALA A 233 7.50 10.73 -1.29
CA ALA A 233 6.57 10.48 -2.39
C ALA A 233 5.11 10.80 -2.00
N ALA A 234 4.67 10.36 -0.81
CA ALA A 234 3.33 10.63 -0.29
C ALA A 234 3.09 12.13 -0.09
N LEU A 235 4.08 12.84 0.47
CA LEU A 235 4.04 14.29 0.62
C LEU A 235 3.97 15.04 -0.71
N ALA A 236 4.80 14.64 -1.67
CA ALA A 236 4.81 15.26 -2.99
C ALA A 236 3.46 15.06 -3.69
N LEU A 237 2.86 13.86 -3.58
CA LEU A 237 1.56 13.57 -4.17
C LEU A 237 0.44 14.37 -3.52
N THR A 238 0.36 14.37 -2.19
CA THR A 238 -0.70 15.10 -1.46
C THR A 238 -0.66 16.60 -1.73
N GLU A 239 0.54 17.20 -1.74
CA GLU A 239 0.69 18.61 -2.13
C GLU A 239 0.26 18.87 -3.58
N ALA A 240 0.62 17.98 -4.50
CA ALA A 240 0.23 18.14 -5.90
C ALA A 240 -1.28 18.00 -6.09
N VAL A 241 -1.92 17.02 -5.46
CA VAL A 241 -3.38 16.83 -5.48
C VAL A 241 -4.08 18.04 -4.87
N GLY A 242 -3.59 18.53 -3.73
CA GLY A 242 -4.14 19.70 -3.04
C GLY A 242 -3.96 21.03 -3.76
N TYR A 243 -2.97 21.11 -4.63
CA TYR A 243 -2.74 22.30 -5.47
C TYR A 243 -3.65 22.33 -6.71
N ARG A 244 -4.09 21.18 -7.23
CA ARG A 244 -4.93 21.10 -8.44
C ARG A 244 -6.23 21.92 -8.36
N PRO A 245 -6.99 21.95 -7.24
CA PRO A 245 -8.20 22.76 -7.13
C PRO A 245 -8.02 24.27 -7.38
N THR A 246 -6.78 24.78 -7.35
CA THR A 246 -6.49 26.19 -7.66
C THR A 246 -6.67 26.54 -9.14
N PHE A 247 -6.82 25.55 -10.02
CA PHE A 247 -6.99 25.73 -11.46
C PHE A 247 -8.40 25.38 -11.92
N CYS A 248 -8.97 26.20 -12.81
CA CYS A 248 -10.27 25.95 -13.41
C CYS A 248 -10.21 24.85 -14.49
N GLY A 249 -11.29 24.09 -14.65
CA GLY A 249 -11.45 23.10 -15.73
C GLY A 249 -10.76 21.76 -15.50
N LEU A 250 -10.12 21.56 -14.34
CA LEU A 250 -9.58 20.27 -13.94
C LEU A 250 -10.66 19.45 -13.23
N LYS A 251 -10.71 18.14 -13.50
CA LYS A 251 -11.49 17.22 -12.67
C LYS A 251 -10.84 17.10 -11.29
N PRO A 252 -11.65 17.08 -10.21
CA PRO A 252 -11.13 16.82 -8.88
C PRO A 252 -10.63 15.37 -8.80
N VAL A 253 -9.57 15.16 -8.02
CA VAL A 253 -9.18 13.82 -7.60
C VAL A 253 -10.18 13.38 -6.54
N THR A 254 -10.84 12.25 -6.81
CA THR A 254 -11.89 11.68 -5.94
C THR A 254 -11.45 10.39 -5.28
N LYS A 255 -10.35 9.79 -5.74
CA LYS A 255 -9.77 8.59 -5.16
C LYS A 255 -8.30 8.81 -4.83
N LEU A 256 -7.94 8.54 -3.58
CA LEU A 256 -6.58 8.67 -3.09
C LEU A 256 -6.20 7.41 -2.30
N LEU A 257 -5.14 6.72 -2.74
CA LEU A 257 -4.48 5.66 -1.97
C LEU A 257 -3.12 6.18 -1.53
N LEU A 258 -2.90 6.30 -0.22
CA LEU A 258 -1.62 6.62 0.37
C LEU A 258 -1.18 5.42 1.19
N ARG A 259 -0.25 4.66 0.65
CA ARG A 259 0.48 3.64 1.39
C ARG A 259 1.90 4.14 1.62
N SER A 260 2.14 4.70 2.80
CA SER A 260 3.45 5.22 3.18
C SER A 260 3.95 4.42 4.36
N SER A 261 5.12 3.79 4.25
CA SER A 261 5.66 2.94 5.32
C SER A 261 6.03 3.71 6.58
N HIS A 262 6.43 4.97 6.49
CA HIS A 262 6.63 5.82 7.67
C HIS A 262 6.59 7.28 7.24
N LEU A 263 6.22 8.15 8.17
CA LEU A 263 6.29 9.60 7.97
C LEU A 263 7.46 10.23 8.72
N GLY A 264 8.48 9.46 9.13
CA GLY A 264 9.71 9.99 9.74
C GLY A 264 10.42 11.06 8.91
N ALA A 265 10.27 11.06 7.57
CA ALA A 265 10.71 12.16 6.70
C ALA A 265 10.09 13.53 7.05
N PHE A 266 8.97 13.56 7.76
CA PHE A 266 8.38 14.80 8.28
C PHE A 266 9.24 15.45 9.33
N GLU A 267 9.86 14.69 10.24
CA GLU A 267 10.74 15.25 11.25
C GLU A 267 11.99 15.81 10.58
N ASP A 268 12.59 15.09 9.65
CA ASP A 268 13.73 15.62 8.89
C ASP A 268 13.33 16.84 8.05
N LEU A 269 12.17 16.86 7.39
CA LEU A 269 11.71 18.02 6.62
C LEU A 269 11.33 19.23 7.49
N THR A 270 10.73 19.01 8.67
CA THR A 270 10.35 20.08 9.60
C THR A 270 11.54 20.56 10.45
N ARG A 271 12.44 19.67 10.87
CA ARG A 271 13.76 20.00 11.43
C ARG A 271 14.62 20.72 10.43
N PHE A 272 14.82 20.23 9.19
CA PHE A 272 15.63 20.96 8.20
C PHE A 272 15.07 22.35 7.89
N GLN A 273 13.74 22.52 7.87
CA GLN A 273 13.12 23.83 7.65
C GLN A 273 13.26 24.75 8.87
N SER A 274 13.15 24.23 10.09
CA SER A 274 13.35 25.01 11.33
C SER A 274 14.83 25.32 11.60
N GLU A 275 15.75 24.40 11.32
CA GLU A 275 17.20 24.55 11.50
C GLU A 275 17.81 25.47 10.45
N LYS A 276 17.37 25.41 9.18
CA LYS A 276 17.73 26.44 8.19
C LYS A 276 17.21 27.82 8.58
N SER A 277 16.06 27.91 9.26
CA SER A 277 15.57 29.18 9.80
C SER A 277 16.46 29.69 10.94
N ASN A 278 16.91 28.82 11.83
CA ASN A 278 17.78 29.18 12.96
C ASN A 278 19.21 29.54 12.54
N LEU A 279 19.77 28.90 11.52
CA LEU A 279 21.11 29.24 11.00
C LEU A 279 21.15 30.59 10.28
N VAL A 280 20.06 31.03 9.66
CA VAL A 280 19.93 32.37 9.06
C VAL A 280 19.83 33.45 10.16
N ASP A 281 19.19 33.15 11.29
CA ASP A 281 19.11 34.08 12.44
C ASP A 281 20.44 34.22 13.21
N ILE A 282 21.33 33.23 13.15
CA ILE A 282 22.63 33.25 13.85
C ILE A 282 23.72 34.01 13.05
N LEU A 283 23.63 34.06 11.72
CA LEU A 283 24.67 34.62 10.86
C LEU A 283 24.36 35.98 10.22
N GLY A 284 23.21 36.60 10.46
CA GLY A 284 22.88 37.88 9.82
C GLY A 284 21.85 38.73 10.54
N GLU A 285 22.34 39.72 11.31
CA GLU A 285 21.66 40.94 11.71
C GLU A 285 20.26 40.81 12.33
N ARG A 286 20.20 41.01 13.65
CA ARG A 286 19.00 41.38 14.41
C ARG A 286 18.25 42.54 13.74
N ARG A 287 17.32 42.24 12.84
CA ARG A 287 16.16 43.08 12.58
C ARG A 287 14.93 42.24 12.89
N HIS A 288 14.15 42.73 13.85
CA HIS A 288 12.84 42.22 14.20
C HIS A 288 11.97 42.11 12.94
N THR A 289 11.91 40.92 12.35
CA THR A 289 10.82 40.54 11.44
C THR A 289 10.08 39.38 12.08
N THR A 290 9.01 39.73 12.79
CA THR A 290 7.81 38.90 12.84
C THR A 290 7.45 38.49 11.40
N ALA A 291 7.07 37.22 11.20
CA ALA A 291 6.59 36.60 9.95
C ALA A 291 7.62 35.81 9.10
N ARG A 292 7.99 34.60 9.54
CA ARG A 292 8.41 33.49 8.64
C ARG A 292 7.79 32.10 8.93
N LEU A 293 6.73 32.04 9.74
CA LEU A 293 5.80 30.90 9.84
C LEU A 293 4.78 30.69 8.67
N PRO A 294 4.64 31.50 7.60
CA PRO A 294 3.56 31.30 6.63
C PRO A 294 3.72 30.08 5.70
N MET A 295 4.95 29.63 5.41
CA MET A 295 5.17 28.62 4.36
C MET A 295 4.80 27.19 4.80
N THR A 296 5.09 26.81 6.03
CA THR A 296 4.69 25.49 6.57
C THR A 296 3.17 25.38 6.68
N SER A 297 2.52 26.44 7.15
CA SER A 297 1.05 26.53 7.22
C SER A 297 0.40 26.48 5.83
N ALA A 298 0.95 27.17 4.83
CA ALA A 298 0.42 27.15 3.47
C ALA A 298 0.54 25.75 2.83
N ARG A 299 1.67 25.06 3.00
CA ARG A 299 1.85 23.69 2.50
C ARG A 299 0.94 22.69 3.21
N HIS A 300 0.78 22.82 4.52
CA HIS A 300 -0.21 22.05 5.26
C HIS A 300 -1.62 22.25 4.70
N GLN A 301 -2.03 23.50 4.51
CA GLN A 301 -3.36 23.79 3.98
C GLN A 301 -3.58 23.20 2.59
N LEU A 302 -2.57 23.26 1.71
CA LEU A 302 -2.65 22.60 0.41
C LEU A 302 -2.90 21.10 0.58
N ARG A 303 -2.16 20.42 1.45
CA ARG A 303 -2.36 18.98 1.68
C ARG A 303 -3.76 18.69 2.24
N VAL A 304 -4.25 19.48 3.19
CA VAL A 304 -5.64 19.39 3.68
C VAL A 304 -6.65 19.56 2.54
N ASP A 305 -6.40 20.49 1.62
CA ASP A 305 -7.28 20.73 0.47
C ASP A 305 -7.34 19.53 -0.48
N ALA A 306 -6.31 18.68 -0.52
CA ALA A 306 -6.28 17.43 -1.29
C ALA A 306 -7.38 16.44 -0.88
N PHE A 307 -7.82 16.51 0.38
CA PHE A 307 -8.79 15.58 0.94
C PHE A 307 -10.25 16.01 0.73
N ARG A 308 -10.50 17.29 0.43
CA ARG A 308 -11.85 17.87 0.39
C ARG A 308 -12.78 17.24 -0.65
N SER A 309 -12.23 16.80 -1.78
CA SER A 309 -13.00 16.21 -2.88
C SER A 309 -12.99 14.68 -2.89
N LEU A 310 -12.39 14.04 -1.88
CA LEU A 310 -12.25 12.59 -1.87
C LEU A 310 -13.58 11.92 -1.56
N VAL A 311 -13.85 10.89 -2.35
CA VAL A 311 -14.97 9.96 -2.20
C VAL A 311 -14.45 8.60 -1.73
N VAL A 312 -13.25 8.22 -2.18
CA VAL A 312 -12.55 7.00 -1.75
C VAL A 312 -11.19 7.41 -1.19
N LEU A 313 -10.93 7.03 0.06
CA LEU A 313 -9.63 7.22 0.70
C LEU A 313 -9.13 5.89 1.25
N LYS A 314 -7.92 5.53 0.86
CA LYS A 314 -7.18 4.44 1.48
C LYS A 314 -5.91 5.02 2.09
N LEU A 315 -5.84 5.08 3.41
CA LEU A 315 -4.76 5.69 4.15
C LEU A 315 -4.10 4.62 5.02
N HIS A 316 -2.94 4.14 4.59
CA HIS A 316 -2.16 3.13 5.29
C HIS A 316 -0.88 3.77 5.82
N ILE A 317 -0.81 3.91 7.14
CA ILE A 317 0.28 4.47 7.92
C ILE A 317 0.67 3.38 8.94
N PRO A 318 1.55 2.43 8.57
CA PRO A 318 2.11 1.51 9.53
C PRO A 318 3.11 2.26 10.43
N HIS A 319 3.32 1.75 11.65
CA HIS A 319 4.22 2.32 12.66
C HIS A 319 3.84 3.75 13.09
N ALA A 320 2.53 3.98 13.24
CA ALA A 320 1.97 5.23 13.72
C ALA A 320 2.39 5.60 15.16
N THR A 321 2.49 4.65 16.10
CA THR A 321 2.95 4.87 17.48
C THR A 321 4.42 5.28 17.50
N LEU A 322 5.30 4.57 16.81
CA LEU A 322 6.70 4.96 16.63
C LEU A 322 6.82 6.39 16.08
N SER A 323 6.02 6.71 15.06
CA SER A 323 6.00 8.05 14.45
C SER A 323 5.53 9.13 15.44
N THR A 324 4.59 8.82 16.33
CA THR A 324 4.07 9.75 17.34
C THR A 324 5.10 10.06 18.43
N ARG A 325 5.94 9.06 18.80
CA ARG A 325 7.04 9.21 19.77
C ARG A 325 8.18 10.09 19.26
N CYS A 326 8.53 9.96 17.99
CA CYS A 326 9.62 10.75 17.39
C CYS A 326 9.22 12.22 17.19
N SER A 327 7.95 12.48 16.84
CA SER A 327 7.55 13.77 16.25
C SER A 327 6.83 14.75 17.20
N GLY A 328 6.36 14.31 18.37
CA GLY A 328 5.59 15.16 19.29
C GLY A 328 4.30 15.69 18.65
N LEU A 329 3.18 14.98 18.84
CA LEU A 329 1.80 15.36 18.43
C LEU A 329 1.53 15.63 16.93
N GLY A 330 2.56 15.71 16.07
CA GLY A 330 2.42 16.22 14.70
C GLY A 330 1.62 15.33 13.75
N LEU A 331 1.93 14.03 13.67
CA LEU A 331 1.35 13.16 12.66
C LEU A 331 -0.12 12.81 12.92
N GLN A 332 -0.43 12.51 14.18
CA GLN A 332 -1.80 12.24 14.63
C GLN A 332 -2.70 13.43 14.31
N ALA A 333 -2.30 14.64 14.72
CA ALA A 333 -3.07 15.86 14.47
C ALA A 333 -3.28 16.12 12.98
N GLU A 334 -2.26 15.92 12.15
CA GLU A 334 -2.35 16.08 10.71
C GLU A 334 -3.26 15.03 10.05
N THR A 335 -3.17 13.77 10.47
CA THR A 335 -4.05 12.70 10.01
C THR A 335 -5.50 13.02 10.36
N ILE A 336 -5.74 13.54 11.57
CA ILE A 336 -7.05 14.04 12.00
C ILE A 336 -7.53 15.19 11.11
N ASP A 337 -6.67 16.17 10.80
CA ASP A 337 -7.01 17.29 9.91
C ASP A 337 -7.39 16.81 8.50
N PHE A 338 -6.65 15.87 7.94
CA PHE A 338 -6.93 15.27 6.62
C PHE A 338 -8.28 14.56 6.60
N LEU A 339 -8.54 13.73 7.61
CA LEU A 339 -9.76 12.97 7.76
C LEU A 339 -10.99 13.88 8.00
N ARG A 340 -10.81 14.98 8.76
CA ARG A 340 -11.84 16.01 8.95
C ARG A 340 -12.15 16.78 7.67
N ALA A 341 -11.16 17.04 6.83
CA ALA A 341 -11.38 17.71 5.55
C ALA A 341 -12.12 16.83 4.54
N ALA A 342 -12.02 15.51 4.66
CA ALA A 342 -12.59 14.51 3.76
C ALA A 342 -14.11 14.28 3.96
N THR A 343 -14.90 15.35 3.99
CA THR A 343 -16.35 15.29 4.28
C THR A 343 -17.21 14.57 3.22
N SER A 344 -16.67 14.34 2.03
CA SER A 344 -17.38 13.68 0.91
C SER A 344 -17.15 12.17 0.84
N LEU A 345 -16.47 11.58 1.84
CA LEU A 345 -16.12 10.17 1.82
C LEU A 345 -17.34 9.23 1.79
N LYS A 346 -17.20 8.20 0.97
CA LYS A 346 -18.10 7.04 0.85
C LYS A 346 -17.40 5.73 1.18
N ASP A 347 -16.10 5.65 0.92
CA ASP A 347 -15.25 4.49 1.18
C ASP A 347 -13.96 4.95 1.87
N LEU A 348 -13.76 4.46 3.09
CA LEU A 348 -12.57 4.72 3.89
C LEU A 348 -11.92 3.40 4.28
N ASP A 349 -10.65 3.24 3.93
CA ASP A 349 -9.76 2.19 4.44
C ASP A 349 -8.61 2.86 5.21
N LEU A 350 -8.74 2.89 6.53
CA LEU A 350 -7.80 3.53 7.45
C LEU A 350 -7.03 2.44 8.20
N ARG A 351 -5.72 2.37 7.94
CA ARG A 351 -4.80 1.50 8.67
C ARG A 351 -3.76 2.37 9.37
N TYR A 352 -3.89 2.47 10.67
CA TYR A 352 -3.12 3.31 11.57
C TYR A 352 -2.79 2.46 12.80
N THR A 353 -1.80 1.58 12.63
CA THR A 353 -1.34 0.56 13.59
C THR A 353 0.19 0.52 13.62
N ASP A 354 0.75 -0.10 14.65
CA ASP A 354 2.15 -0.53 14.68
C ASP A 354 2.22 -2.00 14.34
N ASP A 355 3.03 -2.36 13.32
CA ASP A 355 3.22 -3.75 12.89
C ASP A 355 4.01 -4.58 13.94
N GLU A 356 4.57 -3.93 14.97
CA GLU A 356 5.25 -4.56 16.09
C GLU A 356 4.44 -4.26 17.35
N LEU A 357 3.83 -5.29 17.95
CA LEU A 357 3.12 -5.26 19.24
C LEU A 357 4.07 -4.80 20.36
N SER A 358 4.37 -3.52 20.40
CA SER A 358 5.07 -2.89 21.50
C SER A 358 4.12 -2.85 22.69
N PRO A 359 4.55 -3.24 23.90
CA PRO A 359 3.69 -3.21 25.10
C PRO A 359 3.20 -1.80 25.49
N ASP A 360 3.62 -0.76 24.76
CA ASP A 360 3.12 0.60 24.92
C ASP A 360 2.09 1.03 23.84
N ASP A 361 1.62 0.11 22.97
CA ASP A 361 0.65 0.36 21.88
C ASP A 361 -0.81 0.50 22.37
N GLU A 362 -1.02 0.57 23.68
CA GLU A 362 -2.33 0.56 24.32
C GLU A 362 -3.09 1.89 24.23
N LEU A 363 -2.44 2.98 23.79
CA LEU A 363 -3.09 4.30 23.76
C LEU A 363 -3.92 4.49 22.48
N PRO A 364 -5.22 4.80 22.59
CA PRO A 364 -6.06 5.08 21.44
C PRO A 364 -5.62 6.39 20.77
N GLN A 365 -5.16 6.28 19.52
CA GLN A 365 -4.48 7.39 18.84
C GLN A 365 -5.44 8.25 18.02
N LEU A 366 -6.56 7.69 17.56
CA LEU A 366 -7.50 8.40 16.69
C LEU A 366 -8.90 8.53 17.31
N GLU A 367 -9.03 8.28 18.63
CA GLU A 367 -10.31 8.27 19.34
C GLU A 367 -11.13 9.53 19.12
N ASP A 368 -10.48 10.69 19.14
CA ASP A 368 -11.11 12.00 18.92
C ASP A 368 -11.87 12.09 17.59
N LEU A 369 -11.46 11.34 16.55
CA LEU A 369 -12.20 11.31 15.28
C LEU A 369 -13.53 10.60 15.41
N PHE A 370 -13.58 9.56 16.24
CA PHE A 370 -14.75 8.72 16.42
C PHE A 370 -15.74 9.33 17.41
N THR A 371 -15.31 10.21 18.32
CA THR A 371 -16.20 10.90 19.27
C THR A 371 -16.93 12.12 18.68
N GLN A 372 -16.45 12.65 17.54
CA GLN A 372 -17.08 13.77 16.85
C GLN A 372 -18.47 13.42 16.28
N ASP A 373 -19.27 14.46 16.04
CA ASP A 373 -20.52 14.36 15.28
C ASP A 373 -20.27 13.84 13.85
N LEU A 374 -21.35 13.58 13.10
CA LEU A 374 -21.41 12.95 11.77
C LEU A 374 -20.35 13.47 10.76
N LEU A 375 -19.13 12.94 10.85
CA LEU A 375 -17.94 13.45 10.14
C LEU A 375 -17.99 13.15 8.64
N TRP A 376 -18.47 11.94 8.31
CA TRP A 376 -18.62 11.46 6.93
C TRP A 376 -20.08 11.10 6.66
N PRO A 377 -20.93 12.09 6.35
CA PRO A 377 -22.38 11.91 6.27
C PRO A 377 -22.84 10.93 5.20
N ASN A 378 -21.97 10.54 4.26
CA ASN A 378 -22.29 9.62 3.17
C ASN A 378 -21.45 8.32 3.22
N ILE A 379 -20.82 7.99 4.35
CA ILE A 379 -19.98 6.80 4.44
C ILE A 379 -20.81 5.53 4.22
N GLU A 380 -20.40 4.71 3.26
CA GLU A 380 -21.06 3.46 2.86
C GLU A 380 -20.19 2.24 3.20
N ARG A 381 -18.86 2.38 3.10
CA ARG A 381 -17.87 1.36 3.42
C ARG A 381 -16.80 1.92 4.36
N LEU A 382 -16.51 1.18 5.41
CA LEU A 382 -15.51 1.52 6.41
C LEU A 382 -14.62 0.29 6.68
N SER A 383 -13.32 0.44 6.52
CA SER A 383 -12.30 -0.55 6.84
C SER A 383 -11.32 0.09 7.82
N LEU A 384 -11.20 -0.47 9.01
CA LEU A 384 -10.38 0.05 10.10
C LEU A 384 -9.35 -0.98 10.53
N ALA A 385 -8.13 -0.51 10.69
CA ALA A 385 -7.10 -1.11 11.53
C ALA A 385 -6.53 0.03 12.37
N THR A 386 -7.12 0.30 13.53
CA THR A 386 -6.66 1.32 14.47
C THR A 386 -7.28 1.06 15.84
N ASN A 387 -6.60 1.43 16.93
CA ASN A 387 -7.05 1.12 18.29
C ASN A 387 -8.16 2.10 18.72
N VAL A 388 -9.29 1.56 19.19
CA VAL A 388 -10.47 2.32 19.63
C VAL A 388 -11.30 1.49 20.60
N GLY A 389 -11.81 2.10 21.68
CA GLY A 389 -12.68 1.41 22.64
C GLY A 389 -14.05 1.05 22.03
N ALA A 390 -14.64 -0.06 22.49
CA ALA A 390 -15.91 -0.56 21.98
C ALA A 390 -17.05 0.47 22.03
N GLU A 391 -17.22 1.18 23.17
CA GLU A 391 -18.28 2.17 23.33
C GLU A 391 -18.15 3.34 22.34
N VAL A 392 -16.93 3.81 22.12
CA VAL A 392 -16.65 4.92 21.19
C VAL A 392 -16.95 4.49 19.76
N LEU A 393 -16.49 3.30 19.38
CA LEU A 393 -16.74 2.75 18.05
C LEU A 393 -18.23 2.50 17.82
N LEU A 394 -18.95 1.89 18.77
CA LEU A 394 -20.40 1.68 18.69
C LEU A 394 -21.15 3.00 18.56
N GLY A 395 -20.79 4.01 19.36
CA GLY A 395 -21.37 5.35 19.26
C GLY A 395 -21.17 5.97 17.88
N PHE A 396 -19.97 5.82 17.32
CA PHE A 396 -19.65 6.25 15.96
C PHE A 396 -20.48 5.50 14.90
N LEU A 397 -20.53 4.17 14.97
CA LEU A 397 -21.30 3.34 14.04
C LEU A 397 -22.80 3.63 14.10
N ALA A 398 -23.34 3.90 15.30
CA ALA A 398 -24.74 4.28 15.48
C ALA A 398 -25.09 5.57 14.71
N ARG A 399 -24.20 6.58 14.76
CA ARG A 399 -24.36 7.84 13.99
C ARG A 399 -24.38 7.58 12.48
N HIS A 400 -23.68 6.57 12.00
CA HIS A 400 -23.60 6.18 10.59
C HIS A 400 -24.53 5.03 10.19
N SER A 401 -25.41 4.57 11.09
CA SER A 401 -26.32 3.43 10.86
C SER A 401 -27.19 3.58 9.60
N SER A 402 -27.57 4.81 9.26
CA SER A 402 -28.40 5.11 8.08
C SER A 402 -27.65 5.00 6.75
N THR A 403 -26.31 5.09 6.72
CA THR A 403 -25.52 5.10 5.48
C THR A 403 -24.56 3.92 5.36
N LEU A 404 -23.95 3.48 6.47
CA LEU A 404 -22.94 2.44 6.47
C LEU A 404 -23.54 1.08 6.11
N ARG A 405 -22.90 0.36 5.18
CA ARG A 405 -23.34 -0.96 4.71
C ARG A 405 -22.25 -2.01 4.73
N GLN A 406 -20.99 -1.60 4.74
CA GLN A 406 -19.85 -2.51 4.80
C GLN A 406 -18.91 -2.08 5.91
N LEU A 407 -18.57 -2.99 6.79
CA LEU A 407 -17.64 -2.76 7.89
C LEU A 407 -16.55 -3.83 7.88
N GLU A 408 -15.29 -3.40 7.88
CA GLU A 408 -14.15 -4.27 8.11
C GLU A 408 -13.36 -3.75 9.32
N LEU A 409 -13.08 -4.64 10.27
CA LEU A 409 -12.28 -4.38 11.47
C LEU A 409 -11.12 -5.39 11.47
N ARG A 410 -9.88 -4.92 11.45
CA ARG A 410 -8.70 -5.79 11.29
C ARG A 410 -7.61 -5.35 12.21
N ASP A 411 -7.06 -6.28 12.98
CA ASP A 411 -5.85 -6.06 13.78
C ASP A 411 -5.98 -4.80 14.66
N MET A 412 -6.99 -4.81 15.53
CA MET A 412 -7.37 -3.66 16.35
C MET A 412 -7.33 -4.06 17.82
N LEU A 413 -6.74 -3.24 18.68
CA LEU A 413 -7.01 -3.27 20.11
C LEU A 413 -8.36 -2.61 20.38
N ILE A 414 -9.31 -3.38 20.88
CA ILE A 414 -10.67 -2.94 21.20
C ILE A 414 -10.98 -3.34 22.64
N THR A 415 -10.90 -2.38 23.56
CA THR A 415 -11.34 -2.59 24.94
C THR A 415 -12.84 -2.91 24.96
N ASP A 416 -13.19 -4.01 25.64
CA ASP A 416 -14.54 -4.59 25.70
C ASP A 416 -15.05 -5.14 24.36
N VAL A 417 -14.22 -5.94 23.69
CA VAL A 417 -14.55 -6.53 22.36
C VAL A 417 -15.84 -7.36 22.38
N GLU A 418 -16.15 -8.02 23.50
CA GLU A 418 -17.41 -8.76 23.65
C GLU A 418 -18.63 -7.82 23.56
N VAL A 419 -18.54 -6.61 24.14
CA VAL A 419 -19.61 -5.61 24.08
C VAL A 419 -19.78 -5.13 22.64
N LEU A 420 -18.68 -4.84 21.94
CA LEU A 420 -18.72 -4.47 20.53
C LEU A 420 -19.45 -5.53 19.69
N LEU A 421 -19.01 -6.78 19.76
CA LEU A 421 -19.57 -7.87 18.95
C LEU A 421 -21.03 -8.11 19.27
N ARG A 422 -21.42 -8.03 20.55
CA ARG A 422 -22.81 -8.22 20.99
C ARG A 422 -23.74 -7.14 20.45
N GLU A 423 -23.34 -5.87 20.52
CA GLU A 423 -24.19 -4.72 20.18
C GLU A 423 -24.11 -4.29 18.70
N LEU A 424 -23.15 -4.80 17.93
CA LEU A 424 -22.98 -4.43 16.52
C LEU A 424 -24.26 -4.65 15.67
N PRO A 425 -24.96 -5.81 15.74
CA PRO A 425 -26.12 -6.09 14.88
C PRO A 425 -27.33 -5.18 15.17
N THR A 426 -27.46 -4.69 16.40
CA THR A 426 -28.54 -3.77 16.81
C THR A 426 -28.18 -2.31 16.50
N THR A 427 -26.88 -2.02 16.41
CA THR A 427 -26.35 -0.67 16.17
C THR A 427 -26.39 -0.28 14.70
N VAL A 428 -26.02 -1.20 13.78
CA VAL A 428 -25.94 -0.91 12.34
C VAL A 428 -26.35 -2.10 11.49
N ALA A 429 -27.19 -1.85 10.48
CA ALA A 429 -27.61 -2.86 9.52
C ALA A 429 -26.58 -3.01 8.38
N LEU A 430 -25.75 -4.04 8.47
CA LEU A 430 -24.67 -4.31 7.51
C LEU A 430 -25.13 -5.27 6.40
N ARG A 431 -24.53 -5.12 5.22
CA ARG A 431 -24.61 -6.08 4.10
C ARG A 431 -23.33 -6.91 3.96
N HIS A 432 -22.26 -6.44 4.57
CA HIS A 432 -20.98 -7.11 4.62
C HIS A 432 -20.30 -6.72 5.93
N VAL A 433 -19.74 -7.72 6.61
CA VAL A 433 -18.94 -7.54 7.81
C VAL A 433 -17.70 -8.42 7.69
N TYR A 434 -16.55 -7.87 8.04
CA TYR A 434 -15.33 -8.63 8.21
C TYR A 434 -14.66 -8.21 9.50
N ALA A 435 -14.51 -9.12 10.45
CA ALA A 435 -13.71 -8.91 11.65
C ALA A 435 -12.60 -9.94 11.69
N GLU A 436 -11.36 -9.51 11.96
CA GLU A 436 -10.14 -10.34 12.04
C GLU A 436 -9.19 -9.76 13.08
N CYS A 437 -8.62 -10.61 13.95
CA CYS A 437 -7.61 -10.23 14.95
C CYS A 437 -8.04 -9.01 15.80
N LEU A 438 -9.17 -9.13 16.50
CA LEU A 438 -9.58 -8.09 17.45
C LEU A 438 -9.01 -8.42 18.82
N TRP A 439 -8.06 -7.62 19.30
CA TRP A 439 -7.30 -7.85 20.53
C TRP A 439 -7.97 -7.19 21.73
N ASP A 440 -8.02 -7.91 22.86
CA ASP A 440 -8.52 -7.41 24.15
C ASP A 440 -7.95 -8.27 25.30
N TYR A 441 -8.19 -7.88 26.56
CA TYR A 441 -7.88 -8.72 27.71
C TYR A 441 -9.01 -9.72 27.97
N SER A 442 -8.66 -10.99 28.05
CA SER A 442 -9.58 -12.07 28.40
C SER A 442 -10.08 -11.91 29.85
N PRO A 443 -11.15 -12.62 30.25
CA PRO A 443 -11.61 -12.62 31.64
C PRO A 443 -10.55 -13.08 32.66
N ASP A 444 -9.55 -13.84 32.21
CA ASP A 444 -8.42 -14.30 33.01
C ASP A 444 -7.24 -13.31 33.02
N GLY A 445 -7.37 -12.18 32.30
CA GLY A 445 -6.37 -11.12 32.19
C GLY A 445 -5.29 -11.36 31.13
N GLU A 446 -5.46 -12.35 30.26
CA GLU A 446 -4.53 -12.64 29.17
C GLU A 446 -4.84 -11.77 27.94
N PHE A 447 -3.81 -11.21 27.31
CA PHE A 447 -3.98 -10.40 26.12
C PHE A 447 -4.09 -11.31 24.88
N LEU A 448 -5.30 -11.47 24.35
CA LEU A 448 -5.61 -12.45 23.31
C LEU A 448 -6.48 -11.82 22.22
N SER A 449 -6.41 -12.38 21.01
CA SER A 449 -7.30 -11.98 19.92
C SER A 449 -8.56 -12.84 19.87
N VAL A 450 -9.66 -12.24 19.45
CA VAL A 450 -10.84 -12.94 18.95
C VAL A 450 -10.87 -12.88 17.43
N LEU A 451 -11.44 -13.91 16.80
CA LEU A 451 -11.57 -14.01 15.34
C LEU A 451 -10.20 -13.98 14.63
N SER A 452 -9.22 -14.73 15.13
CA SER A 452 -7.82 -14.70 14.65
C SER A 452 -7.63 -15.10 13.18
N ARG A 453 -8.63 -15.71 12.53
CA ARG A 453 -8.61 -16.08 11.11
C ARG A 453 -9.57 -15.25 10.26
N GLY A 454 -10.38 -14.45 10.92
CA GLY A 454 -11.40 -13.62 10.35
C GLY A 454 -12.70 -14.35 10.01
N THR A 455 -13.79 -13.60 10.12
CA THR A 455 -15.18 -14.05 9.85
C THR A 455 -15.41 -14.71 8.48
N SER A 456 -14.62 -14.38 7.44
CA SER A 456 -14.77 -15.02 6.12
C SER A 456 -14.10 -16.40 6.03
N TYR A 457 -13.41 -16.85 7.08
CA TYR A 457 -12.75 -18.14 7.11
C TYR A 457 -13.78 -19.27 7.12
N SER A 458 -13.44 -20.44 6.56
CA SER A 458 -14.40 -21.52 6.38
C SER A 458 -14.77 -22.28 7.66
N ASP A 459 -14.25 -21.86 8.81
CA ASP A 459 -14.48 -22.51 10.10
C ASP A 459 -15.94 -22.31 10.58
N PRO A 460 -16.55 -23.33 11.23
CA PRO A 460 -17.91 -23.20 11.74
C PRO A 460 -18.14 -22.05 12.71
N TYR A 461 -17.16 -21.71 13.57
CA TYR A 461 -17.28 -20.60 14.52
C TYR A 461 -17.34 -19.25 13.79
N GLU A 462 -16.37 -19.01 12.89
CA GLU A 462 -16.25 -17.77 12.11
C GLU A 462 -17.50 -17.48 11.27
N ARG A 463 -18.04 -18.51 10.59
CA ARG A 463 -19.30 -18.38 9.83
C ARG A 463 -20.52 -18.09 10.68
N GLN A 464 -20.59 -18.68 11.89
CA GLN A 464 -21.67 -18.40 12.82
C GLN A 464 -21.58 -16.97 13.36
N MET A 465 -20.37 -16.49 13.62
CA MET A 465 -20.13 -15.12 14.00
C MET A 465 -20.52 -14.16 12.87
N GLU A 466 -20.08 -14.41 11.63
CA GLU A 466 -20.48 -13.61 10.46
C GLU A 466 -22.01 -13.52 10.33
N ALA A 467 -22.70 -14.66 10.39
CA ALA A 467 -24.16 -14.70 10.32
C ALA A 467 -24.84 -13.93 11.46
N TYR A 468 -24.31 -14.00 12.69
CA TYR A 468 -24.80 -13.20 13.81
C TYR A 468 -24.59 -11.69 13.58
N LEU A 469 -23.38 -11.29 13.16
CA LEU A 469 -23.03 -9.89 12.90
C LEU A 469 -23.83 -9.27 11.75
N LEU A 470 -24.25 -10.08 10.77
CA LEU A 470 -25.16 -9.68 9.69
C LEU A 470 -26.65 -9.67 10.10
N GLY A 471 -26.98 -10.10 11.32
CA GLY A 471 -28.37 -10.22 11.79
C GLY A 471 -29.15 -11.40 11.19
N GLU A 472 -28.45 -12.37 10.58
CA GLU A 472 -29.02 -13.59 10.03
C GLU A 472 -29.25 -14.66 11.12
N SER A 473 -28.48 -14.58 12.22
CA SER A 473 -28.68 -15.35 13.45
C SER A 473 -29.06 -14.43 14.62
N VAL A 474 -29.98 -14.88 15.47
CA VAL A 474 -30.38 -14.16 16.69
C VAL A 474 -29.42 -14.43 17.85
N GLN A 475 -28.76 -15.59 17.84
CA GLN A 475 -27.89 -16.03 18.92
C GLN A 475 -26.43 -15.80 18.54
N MET A 476 -25.71 -15.03 19.38
CA MET A 476 -24.27 -14.91 19.31
C MET A 476 -23.63 -16.24 19.70
N PRO A 477 -22.67 -16.78 18.91
CA PRO A 477 -21.88 -17.92 19.36
C PRO A 477 -21.06 -17.54 20.60
N SER A 478 -20.73 -18.52 21.45
CA SER A 478 -19.84 -18.28 22.59
C SER A 478 -18.51 -17.72 22.08
N LEU A 479 -18.07 -16.59 22.65
CA LEU A 479 -16.85 -15.93 22.22
C LEU A 479 -15.63 -16.82 22.49
N GLU A 480 -14.84 -17.09 21.46
CA GLU A 480 -13.62 -17.88 21.54
C GLU A 480 -12.40 -16.97 21.42
N TRP A 481 -11.53 -17.04 22.43
CA TRP A 481 -10.23 -16.37 22.47
C TRP A 481 -9.18 -17.27 21.81
N ASP A 482 -8.26 -16.68 21.07
CA ASP A 482 -7.22 -17.37 20.28
C ASP A 482 -7.78 -18.39 19.27
N GLY A 483 -8.91 -18.07 18.63
CA GLY A 483 -9.51 -18.90 17.57
C GLY A 483 -9.79 -20.35 17.99
N ALA A 484 -10.28 -20.54 19.22
CA ALA A 484 -10.62 -21.84 19.81
C ALA A 484 -9.42 -22.76 20.13
N ARG A 485 -8.18 -22.27 20.05
CA ARG A 485 -6.97 -23.07 20.33
C ARG A 485 -6.50 -23.04 21.77
N GLY A 486 -7.32 -22.52 22.69
CA GLY A 486 -7.03 -22.47 24.12
C GLY A 486 -6.59 -23.83 24.67
N SER A 487 -5.28 -24.09 24.64
CA SER A 487 -4.47 -25.19 25.20
C SER A 487 -3.44 -25.89 24.29
N GLU A 488 -3.35 -25.68 22.96
CA GLU A 488 -2.47 -26.53 22.12
C GLU A 488 -1.28 -25.88 21.40
N VAL A 489 -1.02 -24.57 21.53
CA VAL A 489 0.22 -23.99 21.00
C VAL A 489 0.94 -23.20 22.07
N ILE A 490 1.65 -23.93 22.94
CA ILE A 490 2.88 -23.39 23.51
C ILE A 490 3.82 -23.20 22.31
N PHE A 491 4.03 -21.95 21.89
CA PHE A 491 5.22 -21.63 21.13
C PHE A 491 6.41 -22.00 22.02
N ASN A 492 6.95 -23.20 21.84
CA ASN A 492 8.28 -23.49 22.33
C ASN A 492 9.22 -22.60 21.53
N ASP A 493 9.60 -21.46 22.10
CA ASP A 493 10.69 -20.59 21.64
C ASP A 493 12.08 -21.28 21.70
N ASP A 494 12.13 -22.61 21.66
CA ASP A 494 13.32 -23.44 21.73
C ASP A 494 13.45 -24.30 20.47
N GLU A 495 13.51 -23.69 19.29
CA GLU A 495 14.25 -24.26 18.17
C GLU A 495 15.31 -23.27 17.67
N ASN A 496 16.49 -23.41 18.28
CA ASN A 496 17.80 -23.17 17.69
C ASN A 496 17.75 -23.04 16.17
N VAL A 497 17.79 -21.79 15.69
CA VAL A 497 18.31 -21.52 14.35
C VAL A 497 19.80 -21.82 14.42
N GLY A 498 20.14 -23.04 14.03
CA GLY A 498 21.50 -23.40 13.69
C GLY A 498 21.97 -22.46 12.59
N SER A 499 23.02 -21.70 12.93
CA SER A 499 23.91 -21.07 11.97
C SER A 499 24.26 -22.02 10.82
N ILE A 500 23.89 -21.64 9.60
CA ILE A 500 24.59 -22.02 8.36
C ILE A 500 24.78 -20.76 7.54
#